data_AF-A0A0T7BWU3-F1
#
_entry.id   AF-A0A0T7BWU3-F1
#
_cell.length_a   1.000
_cell.length_b   1.000
_cell.length_c   1.000
_cell.angle_alpha   90.00
_cell.angle_beta   90.00
_cell.angle_gamma   90.00
#
_symmetry.space_group_name_H-M   'P 1'
#
loop_
_entity.id
_entity.type
_entity.pdbx_description
1 polymer ?
#
loop_
_entity_poly.entity_id
_entity_poly.type
_entity_poly.pdbx_seq_one_letter_code
_entity_poly.pdbx_strand_id
1 'polypeptide(L)'
;MSSNLQKYHIFATNLEDLRLAIAAQKPDPLALRRSLTSLQQFFQGEIVPLAETDTESPNYSRVQSYRTEMSKQLRLLEMDVMFFQGAKQTVTAATRLQSIADRLSTLIRYCQAVVEMSGE
;
A
#
# COMPACT_ATOMS: atom_id res chain seq x y z
N MET A 1 14.56 -0.87 -16.75
CA MET A 1 13.21 -0.70 -16.17
C MET A 1 12.82 0.76 -16.35
N SER A 2 11.60 1.04 -16.84
CA SER A 2 11.13 2.43 -16.93
C SER A 2 11.05 3.06 -15.54
N SER A 3 11.21 4.39 -15.46
CA SER A 3 11.10 5.14 -14.19
C SER A 3 9.77 4.87 -13.48
N ASN A 4 8.68 4.71 -14.25
CA ASN A 4 7.34 4.39 -13.74
C ASN A 4 7.31 3.04 -13.00
N LEU A 5 7.89 1.98 -13.59
CA LEU A 5 7.96 0.65 -12.97
C LEU A 5 8.80 0.65 -11.69
N GLN A 6 9.88 1.44 -11.67
CA GLN A 6 10.72 1.57 -10.49
C GLN A 6 9.95 2.15 -9.30
N LYS A 7 9.05 3.12 -9.53
CA LYS A 7 8.22 3.71 -8.47
C LYS A 7 7.27 2.68 -7.84
N TYR A 8 6.65 1.82 -8.66
CA TYR A 8 5.83 0.71 -8.14
C TYR A 8 6.64 -0.30 -7.34
N HIS A 9 7.86 -0.59 -7.76
CA HIS A 9 8.72 -1.51 -7.05
C HIS A 9 9.18 -0.96 -5.69
N ILE A 10 9.55 0.32 -5.64
CA ILE A 10 9.87 1.03 -4.40
C ILE A 10 8.65 1.03 -3.47
N PHE A 11 7.46 1.33 -4.00
CA PHE A 11 6.24 1.32 -3.18
C PHE A 11 5.93 -0.06 -2.62
N ALA A 12 6.04 -1.12 -3.42
CA ALA A 12 5.86 -2.49 -2.99
C ALA A 12 6.87 -2.90 -1.90
N THR A 13 8.12 -2.45 -2.02
CA THR A 13 9.17 -2.69 -1.02
C THR A 13 8.81 -2.01 0.30
N ASN A 14 8.42 -0.73 0.28
CA ASN A 14 8.01 -0.01 1.48
C ASN A 14 6.79 -0.65 2.18
N LEU A 15 5.85 -1.20 1.39
CA LEU A 15 4.68 -1.93 1.92
C LEU A 15 5.10 -3.24 2.58
N GLU A 16 6.03 -3.98 1.97
CA GLU A 16 6.54 -5.24 2.49
C GLU A 16 7.36 -5.03 3.77
N ASP A 17 8.21 -4.01 3.82
CA ASP A 17 8.98 -3.64 5.01
C ASP A 17 8.04 -3.35 6.19
N LEU A 18 6.96 -2.61 5.97
CA LEU A 18 5.95 -2.37 7.00
C LEU A 18 5.24 -3.67 7.42
N ARG A 19 4.90 -4.53 6.46
CA ARG A 19 4.24 -5.82 6.72
C ARG A 19 5.12 -6.72 7.60
N LEU A 20 6.41 -6.81 7.30
CA LEU A 20 7.39 -7.57 8.08
C LEU A 20 7.60 -6.97 9.47
N ALA A 21 7.69 -5.65 9.59
CA ALA A 21 7.84 -4.97 10.87
C ALA A 21 6.67 -5.26 11.83
N ILE A 22 5.44 -5.30 11.30
CA ILE A 22 4.24 -5.61 12.08
C ILE A 22 4.19 -7.09 12.49
N ALA A 23 4.72 -7.99 11.66
CA ALA A 23 4.77 -9.42 11.97
C ALA A 23 5.82 -9.77 13.04
N ALA A 24 6.95 -9.06 13.05
CA ALA A 24 8.09 -9.37 13.91
C ALA A 24 7.92 -8.92 15.37
N GLN A 25 7.08 -7.92 15.65
CA GLN A 25 6.92 -7.34 16.99
C GLN A 25 5.53 -6.74 17.17
N LYS A 26 5.10 -6.52 18.42
CA LYS A 26 3.92 -5.69 18.71
C LYS A 26 4.25 -4.25 18.29
N PRO A 27 3.69 -3.73 17.18
CA PRO A 27 4.14 -2.46 16.64
C PRO A 27 3.70 -1.30 17.53
N ASP A 28 4.58 -0.31 17.70
CA ASP A 28 4.19 0.97 18.31
C ASP A 28 3.10 1.62 17.45
N PRO A 29 1.90 1.89 18.00
CA PRO A 29 0.81 2.47 17.24
C PRO A 29 1.16 3.85 16.63
N LEU A 30 2.06 4.63 17.25
CA LEU A 30 2.51 5.92 16.70
C LEU A 30 3.49 5.74 15.55
N ALA A 31 4.45 4.81 15.68
CA ALA A 31 5.36 4.45 14.59
C ALA A 31 4.59 3.93 13.37
N LEU A 32 3.62 3.04 13.58
CA LEU A 32 2.77 2.49 12.52
C LEU A 32 2.02 3.59 11.75
N ARG A 33 1.45 4.57 12.47
CA ARG A 33 0.79 5.71 11.83
C ARG A 33 1.75 6.56 11.01
N ARG A 34 2.97 6.79 11.49
CA ARG A 34 3.99 7.53 10.72
C ARG A 34 4.37 6.79 9.44
N SER A 35 4.62 5.48 9.53
CA SER A 35 4.90 4.64 8.35
C SER A 35 3.76 4.69 7.34
N LEU A 36 2.51 4.62 7.81
CA LEU A 36 1.35 4.77 6.93
C LEU A 36 1.31 6.14 6.25
N THR A 37 1.54 7.23 6.98
CA THR A 37 1.58 8.58 6.39
C THR A 37 2.64 8.67 5.30
N SER A 38 3.83 8.10 5.51
CA SER A 38 4.89 8.06 4.50
C SER A 38 4.47 7.27 3.25
N LEU A 39 3.78 6.12 3.42
CA LEU A 39 3.25 5.35 2.29
C LEU A 39 2.19 6.13 1.50
N GLN A 40 1.27 6.81 2.19
CA GLN A 40 0.25 7.64 1.55
C GLN A 40 0.87 8.81 0.79
N GLN A 41 1.88 9.47 1.37
CA GLN A 41 2.61 10.55 0.72
C GLN A 41 3.35 10.07 -0.53
N PHE A 42 4.05 8.93 -0.44
CA PHE A 42 4.73 8.33 -1.59
C PHE A 42 3.72 8.01 -2.70
N PHE A 43 2.59 7.36 -2.35
CA PHE A 43 1.58 7.03 -3.34
C PHE A 43 1.04 8.28 -4.05
N GLN A 44 0.73 9.33 -3.30
CA GLN A 44 0.18 10.57 -3.85
C GLN A 44 1.20 11.37 -4.67
N GLY A 45 2.47 11.40 -4.25
CA GLY A 45 3.52 12.16 -4.91
C GLY A 45 4.16 11.44 -6.10
N GLU A 46 4.29 10.12 -6.02
CA GLU A 46 5.07 9.35 -6.99
C GLU A 46 4.23 8.46 -7.91
N ILE A 47 3.11 7.90 -7.42
CA ILE A 47 2.31 6.93 -8.19
C ILE A 47 1.13 7.60 -8.89
N VAL A 48 0.39 8.48 -8.21
CA VAL A 48 -0.79 9.15 -8.80
C VAL A 48 -0.44 9.95 -10.08
N PRO A 49 0.65 10.74 -10.13
CA PRO A 49 0.98 11.52 -11.32
C PRO A 49 1.31 10.68 -12.56
N LEU A 50 1.60 9.38 -12.39
CA LEU A 50 1.87 8.48 -13.52
C LEU A 50 0.62 8.22 -14.38
N ALA A 51 -0.57 8.54 -13.90
CA ALA A 51 -1.81 8.44 -14.68
C ALA A 51 -1.85 9.40 -15.87
N GLU A 52 -1.11 10.50 -15.79
CA GLU A 52 -1.07 11.48 -16.87
C GLU A 52 -0.08 11.08 -17.99
N THR A 53 0.89 10.21 -17.68
CA THR A 53 1.95 9.81 -18.62
C THR A 53 1.71 8.47 -19.31
N ASP A 54 0.88 7.59 -18.77
CA ASP A 54 0.62 6.25 -19.31
C ASP A 54 -0.60 6.18 -20.28
N THR A 55 -1.15 7.32 -20.73
CA THR A 55 -2.43 7.38 -21.47
C THR A 55 -2.41 6.67 -22.83
N GLU A 56 -1.23 6.50 -23.42
CA GLU A 56 -1.04 5.80 -24.71
C GLU A 56 -0.82 4.28 -24.54
N SER A 57 -0.74 3.77 -23.31
CA SER A 57 -0.53 2.34 -23.04
C SER A 57 -1.78 1.53 -23.33
N PRO A 58 -1.67 0.36 -24.01
CA PRO A 58 -2.81 -0.54 -24.22
C PRO A 58 -3.42 -1.06 -22.90
N ASN A 59 -2.64 -1.03 -21.81
CA ASN A 59 -3.08 -1.45 -20.47
C ASN A 59 -3.53 -0.29 -19.58
N TYR A 60 -3.62 0.94 -20.09
CA TYR A 60 -3.94 2.15 -19.31
C TYR A 60 -5.18 2.01 -18.42
N SER A 61 -6.31 1.54 -18.97
CA SER A 61 -7.56 1.38 -18.21
C SER A 61 -7.43 0.41 -17.04
N ARG A 62 -6.65 -0.68 -17.22
CA ARG A 62 -6.43 -1.69 -16.19
C ARG A 62 -5.48 -1.19 -15.11
N VAL A 63 -4.40 -0.52 -15.50
CA VAL A 63 -3.47 0.13 -14.56
C VAL A 63 -4.19 1.20 -13.74
N GLN A 64 -5.05 2.01 -14.37
CA GLN A 64 -5.84 3.02 -13.68
C GLN A 64 -6.82 2.41 -12.67
N SER A 65 -7.45 1.28 -13.03
CA SER A 65 -8.32 0.54 -12.11
C SER A 65 -7.55 0.06 -10.87
N TYR A 66 -6.33 -0.46 -11.04
CA TYR A 66 -5.47 -0.81 -9.91
C TYR A 66 -5.07 0.41 -9.06
N ARG A 67 -4.75 1.56 -9.68
CA ARG A 67 -4.47 2.81 -8.93
C ARG A 67 -5.67 3.23 -8.07
N THR A 68 -6.89 3.16 -8.61
CA THR A 68 -8.12 3.44 -7.84
C THR A 68 -8.28 2.48 -6.67
N GLU A 69 -8.11 1.17 -6.90
CA GLU A 69 -8.20 0.19 -5.82
C GLU A 69 -7.08 0.34 -4.78
N MET A 70 -5.85 0.68 -5.18
CA MET A 70 -4.76 1.02 -4.24
C MET A 70 -5.12 2.21 -3.38
N SER A 71 -5.65 3.30 -3.97
CA SER A 71 -6.08 4.48 -3.22
C SER A 71 -7.16 4.13 -2.19
N LYS A 72 -8.14 3.31 -2.58
CA LYS A 72 -9.17 2.79 -1.67
C LYS A 72 -8.57 1.94 -0.55
N GLN A 73 -7.67 1.00 -0.86
CA GLN A 73 -7.02 0.18 0.15
C GLN A 73 -6.18 1.01 1.12
N LEU A 74 -5.49 2.06 0.67
CA LEU A 74 -4.74 2.97 1.56
C LEU A 74 -5.67 3.74 2.53
N ARG A 75 -6.86 4.15 2.09
CA ARG A 75 -7.86 4.76 2.98
C ARG A 75 -8.43 3.78 3.99
N LEU A 76 -8.70 2.53 3.58
CA LEU A 76 -9.14 1.49 4.50
C LEU A 76 -8.03 1.12 5.51
N LEU A 77 -6.77 1.12 5.08
CA LEU A 77 -5.60 0.88 5.92
C LEU A 77 -5.49 1.92 7.03
N GLU A 78 -5.77 3.18 6.71
CA GLU A 78 -5.83 4.26 7.68
C GLU A 78 -6.87 4.02 8.77
N MET A 79 -8.07 3.58 8.38
CA MET A 79 -9.10 3.21 9.37
C MET A 79 -8.65 2.04 10.25
N ASP A 80 -8.04 1.00 9.67
CA ASP A 80 -7.54 -0.14 10.45
C ASP A 80 -6.46 0.27 11.46
N VAL A 81 -5.53 1.15 11.05
CA VAL A 81 -4.52 1.73 11.95
C VAL A 81 -5.17 2.54 13.06
N MET A 82 -6.13 3.42 12.75
CA MET A 82 -6.86 4.19 13.78
C MET A 82 -7.57 3.27 14.79
N PHE A 83 -8.23 2.21 14.31
CA PHE A 83 -8.87 1.23 15.19
C PHE A 83 -7.88 0.43 16.02
N PHE A 84 -6.71 0.09 15.47
CA PHE A 84 -5.63 -0.52 16.23
C PHE A 84 -5.14 0.41 17.35
N GLN A 85 -4.93 1.69 17.07
CA GLN A 85 -4.52 2.68 18.09
C GLN A 85 -5.51 2.77 19.26
N GLY A 86 -6.81 2.64 18.99
CA GLY A 86 -7.86 2.68 20.02
C GLY A 86 -8.14 1.34 20.71
N ALA A 87 -7.52 0.24 20.28
CA ALA A 87 -7.83 -1.11 20.78
C ALA A 87 -7.25 -1.33 22.20
N LYS A 88 -8.13 -1.47 23.19
CA LYS A 88 -7.74 -1.73 24.59
C LYS A 88 -7.59 -3.22 24.92
N GLN A 89 -8.25 -4.09 24.17
CA GLN A 89 -8.22 -5.53 24.38
C GLN A 89 -7.20 -6.19 23.44
N THR A 90 -6.38 -7.08 23.97
CA THR A 90 -5.32 -7.79 23.22
C THR A 90 -5.88 -8.55 22.02
N VAL A 91 -7.03 -9.22 22.18
CA VAL A 91 -7.69 -9.98 21.10
C VAL A 91 -8.08 -9.04 19.95
N THR A 92 -8.76 -7.94 20.26
CA THR A 92 -9.15 -6.92 19.27
C THR A 92 -7.94 -6.31 18.59
N ALA A 93 -6.87 -6.01 19.34
CA ALA A 93 -5.62 -5.49 18.77
C ALA A 93 -4.99 -6.49 17.78
N ALA A 94 -4.94 -7.78 18.13
CA ALA A 94 -4.43 -8.83 17.24
C ALA A 94 -5.26 -8.97 15.96
N THR A 95 -6.60 -8.95 16.06
CA THR A 95 -7.48 -8.97 14.87
C THR A 95 -7.22 -7.76 13.97
N ARG A 96 -7.01 -6.57 14.54
CA ARG A 96 -6.70 -5.37 13.75
C ARG A 96 -5.35 -5.46 13.06
N LEU A 97 -4.32 -5.98 13.75
CA LEU A 97 -3.01 -6.21 13.13
C LEU A 97 -3.10 -7.20 11.95
N GLN A 98 -3.92 -8.25 12.08
CA GLN A 98 -4.15 -9.17 10.96
C GLN A 98 -4.80 -8.46 9.77
N SER A 99 -5.85 -7.67 10.00
CA SER A 99 -6.50 -6.89 8.93
C SER A 99 -5.53 -5.93 8.23
N ILE A 100 -4.63 -5.31 8.99
CA ILE A 100 -3.57 -4.45 8.46
C ILE A 100 -2.62 -5.25 7.57
N ALA A 101 -2.15 -6.40 8.03
CA ALA A 101 -1.25 -7.28 7.27
C ALA A 101 -1.88 -7.79 5.96
N ASP A 102 -3.15 -8.18 6.00
CA ASP A 102 -3.90 -8.66 4.83
C ASP A 102 -4.05 -7.54 3.77
N ARG A 103 -4.26 -6.31 4.24
CA ARG A 103 -4.42 -5.14 3.38
C ARG A 103 -3.10 -4.72 2.74
N LEU A 104 -2.00 -4.74 3.49
CA LEU A 104 -0.65 -4.54 2.95
C LEU A 104 -0.35 -5.58 1.87
N SER A 105 -0.65 -6.85 2.13
CA SER A 105 -0.49 -7.93 1.14
C SER A 105 -1.29 -7.69 -0.13
N THR A 106 -2.51 -7.14 0.00
CA THR A 106 -3.34 -6.78 -1.17
C THR A 106 -2.74 -5.64 -1.98
N LEU A 107 -2.25 -4.59 -1.32
CA LEU A 107 -1.57 -3.47 -1.98
C LEU A 107 -0.31 -3.93 -2.74
N ILE A 108 0.48 -4.83 -2.14
CA ILE A 108 1.67 -5.41 -2.79
C ILE A 108 1.28 -6.19 -4.06
N ARG A 109 0.25 -7.04 -3.99
CA ARG A 109 -0.25 -7.77 -5.17
C ARG A 109 -0.70 -6.84 -6.29
N TYR A 110 -1.35 -5.73 -5.97
CA TYR A 110 -1.72 -4.74 -6.98
C TYR A 110 -0.49 -4.08 -7.61
N CYS A 111 0.58 -3.82 -6.84
CA CYS A 111 1.82 -3.28 -7.39
C CYS A 111 2.47 -4.27 -8.36
N GLN A 112 2.54 -5.55 -7.97
CA GLN A 112 3.07 -6.62 -8.81
C GLN A 112 2.27 -6.77 -10.11
N ALA A 113 0.95 -6.77 -10.03
CA ALA A 113 0.08 -6.85 -11.21
C ALA A 113 0.31 -5.69 -12.20
N VAL A 114 0.53 -4.46 -11.71
CA VAL A 114 0.86 -3.33 -12.59
C VAL A 114 2.23 -3.50 -13.24
N VAL A 115 3.22 -3.97 -12.48
CA VAL A 115 4.58 -4.22 -13.01
C VAL A 115 4.56 -5.28 -14.11
N GLU A 116 3.85 -6.38 -13.89
CA GLU A 116 3.68 -7.47 -14.87
C GLU A 116 3.02 -6.97 -16.16
N MET A 117 1.93 -6.20 -16.05
CA MET A 117 1.19 -5.66 -17.22
C MET A 117 1.96 -4.59 -18.01
N SER A 118 3.04 -4.05 -17.45
CA SER A 118 3.85 -3.02 -18.11
C SER A 118 5.18 -3.57 -18.65
N GLY A 119 5.46 -4.86 -18.42
CA GLY A 119 6.66 -5.56 -18.88
C GLY A 119 6.44 -6.47 -20.09
N GLU A 120 5.24 -6.47 -20.66
CA GLU A 120 4.88 -7.20 -21.90
C GLU A 120 4.99 -6.29 -23.15
#